data_AF-G3YAV9-F1
#
_entry.id   AF-G3YAV9-F1
#
_cell.length_a   1.000
_cell.length_b   1.000
_cell.length_c   1.000
_cell.angle_alpha   90.00
_cell.angle_beta   90.00
_cell.angle_gamma   90.00
#
_symmetry.space_group_name_H-M   'P 1'
#
loop_
_entity.id
_entity.type
_entity.pdbx_description
1 polymer ?
#
loop_
_entity_poly.entity_id
_entity_poly.type
_entity_poly.pdbx_seq_one_letter_code
_entity_poly.pdbx_strand_id
1 'polypeptide(L)'
;MDRVVIHDHEAFSDITLTTDRHGTWHTPPHWIDSVSHLAGLVMNGSDASNTRDFFYVTPGCSSCRMAEPLIAGGKYRNYVRMFPMPDEAHMYAGDLYILREDKIIGVVEQLKFRRVPRLLMDRFFSPNKNAAAHAAPAPAPAAVPAVKKQPPTETIQPQAPKTEQKQDQLQLPNLASAAPSTASSSSSPSSSGVATPTTEQEAPGADASAVTGVAGKCLELIANETGLGVAELTADATFVQLGVDSLMSLVLSEKLRSEMGLEIKSSLFLECPTVGDLTGWLEQYC
;
A
#
# COMPACT_ATOMS: atom_id res chain seq x y z
N MET A 1 -14.65 -15.62 -7.08
CA MET A 1 -15.73 -14.94 -6.33
C MET A 1 -17.05 -15.36 -6.94
N ASP A 2 -17.94 -15.91 -6.12
CA ASP A 2 -19.24 -16.41 -6.57
C ASP A 2 -20.29 -15.30 -6.50
N ARG A 3 -20.18 -14.42 -5.50
CA ARG A 3 -21.02 -13.23 -5.31
C ARG A 3 -20.21 -12.13 -4.66
N VAL A 4 -20.41 -10.89 -5.07
CA VAL A 4 -19.82 -9.70 -4.44
C VAL A 4 -20.88 -8.61 -4.31
N VAL A 5 -20.88 -7.90 -3.20
CA VAL A 5 -21.67 -6.69 -2.99
C VAL A 5 -20.71 -5.61 -2.50
N ILE A 6 -20.69 -4.48 -3.21
CA ILE A 6 -19.84 -3.33 -2.93
C ILE A 6 -20.73 -2.12 -2.74
N HIS A 7 -20.49 -1.37 -1.67
CA HIS A 7 -21.10 -0.07 -1.42
C HIS A 7 -20.00 0.89 -0.95
N ASP A 8 -19.62 1.83 -1.80
CA ASP A 8 -18.49 2.72 -1.61
C ASP A 8 -17.18 1.97 -1.30
N HIS A 9 -16.62 2.18 -0.12
CA HIS A 9 -15.40 1.55 0.38
C HIS A 9 -15.68 0.32 1.25
N GLU A 10 -16.91 -0.17 1.30
CA GLU A 10 -17.34 -1.33 2.10
C GLU A 10 -17.84 -2.44 1.18
N ALA A 11 -17.46 -3.69 1.47
CA ALA A 11 -17.91 -4.82 0.67
C ALA A 11 -17.90 -6.14 1.45
N PHE A 12 -18.67 -7.10 0.93
CA PHE A 12 -18.50 -8.51 1.24
C PHE A 12 -18.53 -9.35 -0.03
N SER A 13 -17.90 -10.53 0.02
CA SER A 13 -18.01 -11.50 -1.06
C SER A 13 -18.10 -12.93 -0.55
N ASP A 14 -18.82 -13.77 -1.29
CA ASP A 14 -18.86 -15.21 -1.08
C ASP A 14 -17.89 -15.89 -2.08
N ILE A 15 -17.05 -16.78 -1.58
CA ILE A 15 -15.94 -17.38 -2.31
C ILE A 15 -15.89 -18.88 -2.04
N THR A 16 -15.79 -19.67 -3.11
CA THR A 16 -15.40 -21.07 -3.05
C THR A 16 -13.94 -21.21 -3.46
N LEU A 17 -13.11 -21.81 -2.59
CA LEU A 17 -11.70 -22.05 -2.89
C LEU A 17 -11.52 -23.16 -3.94
N THR A 18 -10.48 -23.04 -4.75
CA THR A 18 -10.09 -24.11 -5.68
C THR A 18 -9.69 -25.37 -4.92
N THR A 19 -9.86 -26.53 -5.55
CA THR A 19 -9.47 -27.81 -4.94
C THR A 19 -7.99 -28.13 -5.12
N ASP A 20 -7.34 -27.54 -6.12
CA ASP A 20 -5.91 -27.74 -6.38
C ASP A 20 -5.05 -26.94 -5.39
N ARG A 21 -3.98 -27.58 -4.92
CA ARG A 21 -2.99 -27.00 -4.00
C ARG A 21 -1.71 -26.55 -4.70
N HIS A 22 -1.44 -27.01 -5.93
CA HIS A 22 -0.21 -26.71 -6.67
C HIS A 22 1.07 -26.92 -5.85
N GLY A 23 1.19 -28.07 -5.19
CA GLY A 23 2.35 -28.45 -4.37
C GLY A 23 2.10 -28.48 -2.86
N THR A 24 3.19 -28.51 -2.10
CA THR A 24 3.17 -28.63 -0.64
C THR A 24 3.34 -27.26 0.00
N TRP A 25 2.30 -26.82 0.71
CA TRP A 25 2.25 -25.51 1.37
C TRP A 25 1.71 -25.66 2.79
N HIS A 26 2.17 -24.84 3.72
CA HIS A 26 1.47 -24.66 5.01
C HIS A 26 0.05 -24.16 4.75
N THR A 27 -0.07 -23.06 4.00
CA THR A 27 -1.33 -22.52 3.50
C THR A 27 -1.08 -22.05 2.06
N PRO A 28 -1.80 -22.58 1.05
CA PRO A 28 -1.55 -22.21 -0.34
C PRO A 28 -1.73 -20.70 -0.59
N PRO A 29 -0.75 -20.00 -1.19
CA PRO A 29 -0.82 -18.55 -1.39
C PRO A 29 -2.03 -18.09 -2.22
N HIS A 30 -2.41 -18.85 -3.24
CA HIS A 30 -3.60 -18.54 -4.06
C HIS A 30 -4.91 -18.66 -3.28
N TRP A 31 -4.95 -19.45 -2.21
CA TRP A 31 -6.10 -19.49 -1.30
C TRP A 31 -6.14 -18.27 -0.38
N ILE A 32 -4.99 -17.85 0.15
CA ILE A 32 -4.89 -16.63 0.98
C ILE A 32 -5.29 -15.41 0.15
N ASP A 33 -4.77 -15.30 -1.08
CA ASP A 33 -5.13 -14.23 -2.00
C ASP A 33 -6.64 -14.25 -2.28
N SER A 34 -7.20 -15.41 -2.62
CA SER A 34 -8.65 -15.54 -2.87
C SER A 34 -9.49 -15.01 -1.70
N VAL A 35 -9.17 -15.36 -0.45
CA VAL A 35 -9.95 -14.87 0.70
C VAL A 35 -9.65 -13.42 1.08
N SER A 36 -8.57 -12.81 0.56
CA SER A 36 -8.13 -11.46 0.93
C SER A 36 -8.26 -10.41 -0.18
N HIS A 37 -8.42 -10.82 -1.44
CA HIS A 37 -8.35 -9.92 -2.59
C HIS A 37 -9.54 -8.94 -2.70
N LEU A 38 -10.58 -9.12 -1.88
CA LEU A 38 -11.75 -8.24 -1.86
C LEU A 38 -11.34 -6.78 -1.61
N ALA A 39 -10.37 -6.53 -0.72
CA ALA A 39 -9.89 -5.18 -0.47
C ALA A 39 -9.31 -4.52 -1.72
N GLY A 40 -8.55 -5.28 -2.52
CA GLY A 40 -8.01 -4.81 -3.79
C GLY A 40 -9.09 -4.53 -4.82
N LEU A 41 -10.15 -5.36 -4.84
CA LEU A 41 -11.32 -5.15 -5.68
C LEU A 41 -12.11 -3.90 -5.27
N VAL A 42 -12.27 -3.65 -3.96
CA VAL A 42 -12.90 -2.41 -3.47
C VAL A 42 -12.12 -1.19 -3.94
N MET A 43 -10.79 -1.19 -3.78
CA MET A 43 -9.97 -0.03 -4.13
C MET A 43 -9.82 0.20 -5.64
N ASN A 44 -9.87 -0.86 -6.46
CA ASN A 44 -9.62 -0.76 -7.91
C ASN A 44 -10.86 -1.02 -8.79
N GLY A 45 -11.98 -1.41 -8.20
CA GLY A 45 -13.21 -1.79 -8.93
C GLY A 45 -14.48 -1.12 -8.41
N SER A 46 -14.41 -0.32 -7.35
CA SER A 46 -15.52 0.51 -6.87
C SER A 46 -15.51 1.89 -7.51
N ASP A 47 -16.70 2.46 -7.72
CA ASP A 47 -16.89 3.84 -8.19
C ASP A 47 -16.49 4.89 -7.13
N ALA A 48 -16.28 4.47 -5.87
CA ALA A 48 -15.83 5.37 -4.80
C ALA A 48 -14.34 5.73 -4.89
N SER A 49 -13.55 5.00 -5.69
CA SER A 49 -12.13 5.29 -5.92
C SER A 49 -11.91 5.89 -7.30
N ASN A 50 -11.01 6.87 -7.42
CA ASN A 50 -10.62 7.42 -8.73
C ASN A 50 -9.67 6.44 -9.44
N THR A 51 -10.24 5.45 -10.12
CA THR A 51 -9.52 4.41 -10.86
C THR A 51 -9.15 4.83 -12.29
N ARG A 52 -9.68 5.98 -12.74
CA ARG A 52 -9.36 6.59 -14.03
C ARG A 52 -7.95 7.17 -14.02
N ASP A 53 -7.60 7.91 -12.98
CA ASP A 53 -6.31 8.62 -12.89
C ASP A 53 -5.30 7.87 -12.02
N PHE A 54 -5.79 7.02 -11.11
CA PHE A 54 -4.95 6.28 -10.17
C PHE A 54 -5.22 4.77 -10.21
N PHE A 55 -4.26 4.00 -9.70
CA PHE A 55 -4.42 2.60 -9.33
C PHE A 55 -3.91 2.40 -7.91
N TYR A 56 -4.41 1.38 -7.22
CA TYR A 56 -4.15 1.18 -5.80
C TYR A 56 -3.41 -0.13 -5.59
N VAL A 57 -2.23 -0.07 -4.97
CA VAL A 57 -1.36 -1.23 -4.75
C VAL A 57 -1.16 -1.44 -3.26
N THR A 58 -1.22 -2.70 -2.82
CA THR A 58 -0.98 -3.03 -1.42
C THR A 58 0.52 -3.13 -1.13
N PRO A 59 1.07 -2.35 -0.17
CA PRO A 59 2.40 -2.58 0.36
C PRO A 59 2.44 -3.72 1.39
N GLY A 60 1.27 -4.19 1.85
CA GLY A 60 1.15 -5.27 2.84
C GLY A 60 0.06 -5.00 3.88
N CYS A 61 0.12 -5.78 4.95
CA CYS A 61 -0.75 -5.70 6.12
C CYS A 61 0.09 -5.68 7.41
N SER A 62 -0.48 -5.20 8.52
CA SER A 62 0.19 -5.25 9.82
C SER A 62 0.13 -6.64 10.45
N SER A 63 -0.99 -7.36 10.26
CA SER A 63 -1.14 -8.72 10.75
C SER A 63 -2.03 -9.56 9.83
N CYS A 64 -1.76 -10.85 9.76
CA CYS A 64 -2.61 -11.83 9.10
C CYS A 64 -2.70 -13.05 10.01
N ARG A 65 -3.88 -13.32 10.56
CA ARG A 65 -4.10 -14.38 11.53
C ARG A 65 -5.23 -15.29 11.06
N MET A 66 -5.02 -16.59 11.17
CA MET A 66 -6.01 -17.61 10.83
C MET A 66 -6.20 -18.53 12.03
N ALA A 67 -7.44 -18.64 12.50
CA ALA A 67 -7.82 -19.53 13.59
C ALA A 67 -8.04 -20.98 13.09
N GLU A 68 -8.46 -21.14 11.83
CA GLU A 68 -8.71 -22.44 11.21
C GLU A 68 -8.02 -22.53 9.84
N PRO A 69 -7.57 -23.71 9.40
CA PRO A 69 -6.97 -23.85 8.07
C PRO A 69 -7.98 -23.60 6.95
N LEU A 70 -7.52 -23.00 5.85
CA LEU A 70 -8.28 -22.95 4.60
C LEU A 70 -8.35 -24.35 3.98
N ILE A 71 -9.53 -24.73 3.49
CA ILE A 71 -9.83 -26.07 3.01
C ILE A 71 -10.14 -26.01 1.51
N ALA A 72 -9.58 -26.97 0.75
CA ALA A 72 -9.88 -27.18 -0.66
C ALA A 72 -11.39 -27.28 -0.90
N GLY A 73 -11.94 -26.51 -1.85
CA GLY A 73 -13.39 -26.49 -2.11
C GLY A 73 -14.23 -25.84 -1.00
N GLY A 74 -13.60 -25.30 0.04
CA GLY A 74 -14.28 -24.64 1.15
C GLY A 74 -14.98 -23.37 0.70
N LYS A 75 -16.13 -23.09 1.33
CA LYS A 75 -16.92 -21.88 1.11
C LYS A 75 -16.68 -20.88 2.24
N TYR A 76 -16.42 -19.65 1.87
CA TYR A 76 -16.08 -18.56 2.78
C TYR A 76 -16.85 -17.31 2.40
N ARG A 77 -17.08 -16.45 3.39
CA ARG A 77 -17.44 -15.05 3.17
C ARG A 77 -16.28 -14.20 3.65
N ASN A 78 -15.85 -13.23 2.87
CA ASN A 78 -15.01 -12.16 3.38
C ASN A 78 -15.79 -10.85 3.45
N TYR A 79 -15.37 -9.99 4.36
CA TYR A 79 -15.93 -8.65 4.55
C TYR A 79 -14.79 -7.67 4.81
N VAL A 80 -14.87 -6.49 4.22
CA VAL A 80 -13.88 -5.43 4.40
C VAL A 80 -14.55 -4.07 4.34
N ARG A 81 -14.02 -3.14 5.12
CA ARG A 81 -14.30 -1.72 4.98
C ARG A 81 -12.98 -0.96 4.92
N MET A 82 -12.74 -0.34 3.78
CA MET A 82 -11.58 0.51 3.54
C MET A 82 -11.87 1.94 4.01
N PHE A 83 -10.84 2.65 4.46
CA PHE A 83 -10.91 4.05 4.86
C PHE A 83 -9.60 4.76 4.51
N PRO A 84 -9.65 6.06 4.18
CA PRO A 84 -8.45 6.86 3.98
C PRO A 84 -7.69 7.00 5.31
N MET A 85 -6.36 6.98 5.25
CA MET A 85 -5.50 7.17 6.41
C MET A 85 -5.20 8.67 6.59
N PRO A 86 -5.60 9.32 7.70
CA PRO A 86 -5.37 10.75 7.90
C PRO A 86 -3.88 11.12 7.99
N ASP A 87 -3.08 10.23 8.60
CA ASP A 87 -1.67 10.49 8.87
C ASP A 87 -0.73 10.05 7.73
N GLU A 88 -1.25 9.34 6.73
CA GLU A 88 -0.48 8.84 5.59
C GLU A 88 -1.15 9.27 4.29
N ALA A 89 -0.61 10.33 3.66
CA ALA A 89 -1.12 10.84 2.39
C ALA A 89 -1.19 9.72 1.34
N HIS A 90 -2.27 9.74 0.56
CA HIS A 90 -2.51 8.79 -0.53
C HIS A 90 -2.58 7.31 -0.10
N MET A 91 -2.81 7.05 1.19
CA MET A 91 -2.94 5.71 1.74
C MET A 91 -4.37 5.43 2.19
N TYR A 92 -4.81 4.20 1.97
CA TYR A 92 -6.04 3.63 2.51
C TYR A 92 -5.68 2.41 3.35
N ALA A 93 -6.48 2.09 4.35
CA ALA A 93 -6.37 0.86 5.12
C ALA A 93 -7.75 0.28 5.41
N GLY A 94 -7.79 -1.00 5.75
CA GLY A 94 -8.99 -1.68 6.21
C GLY A 94 -8.65 -2.99 6.88
N ASP A 95 -9.54 -3.45 7.75
CA ASP A 95 -9.47 -4.78 8.33
C ASP A 95 -10.37 -5.70 7.52
N LEU A 96 -9.81 -6.81 7.04
CA LEU A 96 -10.52 -7.82 6.28
C LEU A 96 -10.79 -9.03 7.17
N TYR A 97 -12.06 -9.42 7.25
CA TYR A 97 -12.53 -10.56 8.02
C TYR A 97 -12.84 -11.72 7.08
N ILE A 98 -12.43 -12.92 7.46
CA ILE A 98 -12.69 -14.16 6.75
C ILE A 98 -13.61 -15.01 7.63
N LEU A 99 -14.80 -15.29 7.11
CA LEU A 99 -15.84 -16.02 7.79
C LEU A 99 -16.11 -17.34 7.09
N ARG A 100 -16.44 -18.34 7.89
CA ARG A 100 -17.01 -19.60 7.42
C ARG A 100 -18.26 -19.86 8.24
N GLU A 101 -19.39 -19.97 7.55
CA GLU A 101 -20.72 -19.93 8.19
C GLU A 101 -20.85 -18.61 8.98
N ASP A 102 -21.10 -18.67 10.29
CA ASP A 102 -21.27 -17.49 11.16
C ASP A 102 -20.05 -17.22 12.06
N LYS A 103 -18.90 -17.84 11.78
CA LYS A 103 -17.67 -17.70 12.58
C LYS A 103 -16.59 -16.98 11.80
N ILE A 104 -15.94 -16.00 12.45
CA ILE A 104 -14.69 -15.41 11.95
C ILE A 104 -13.58 -16.43 12.18
N ILE A 105 -12.98 -16.89 11.09
CA ILE A 105 -11.87 -17.85 11.09
C ILE A 105 -10.54 -17.22 10.71
N GLY A 106 -10.55 -15.97 10.27
CA GLY A 106 -9.33 -15.23 9.93
C GLY A 106 -9.55 -13.73 9.90
N VAL A 107 -8.46 -12.98 10.13
CA VAL A 107 -8.43 -11.53 10.05
C VAL A 107 -7.11 -11.08 9.41
N VAL A 108 -7.20 -10.13 8.49
CA VAL A 108 -6.06 -9.39 7.94
C VAL A 108 -6.21 -7.94 8.39
N GLU A 109 -5.37 -7.53 9.34
CA GLU A 109 -5.47 -6.22 9.99
C GLU A 109 -4.59 -5.21 9.26
N GLN A 110 -5.11 -3.98 9.13
CA GLN A 110 -4.43 -2.86 8.50
C GLN A 110 -3.90 -3.23 7.11
N LEU A 111 -4.75 -3.86 6.28
CA LEU A 111 -4.41 -4.12 4.90
C LEU A 111 -4.37 -2.79 4.15
N LYS A 112 -3.16 -2.32 3.84
CA LYS A 112 -2.93 -0.99 3.27
C LYS A 112 -3.02 -1.00 1.76
N PHE A 113 -3.36 0.13 1.19
CA PHE A 113 -3.33 0.41 -0.25
C PHE A 113 -2.80 1.81 -0.52
N ARG A 114 -1.71 1.89 -1.27
CA ARG A 114 -1.16 3.16 -1.76
C ARG A 114 -1.78 3.50 -3.10
N ARG A 115 -2.29 4.73 -3.22
CA ARG A 115 -2.73 5.33 -4.47
C ARG A 115 -1.52 5.74 -5.31
N VAL A 116 -1.45 5.24 -6.54
CA VAL A 116 -0.35 5.50 -7.48
C VAL A 116 -0.93 6.10 -8.77
N PRO A 117 -0.40 7.22 -9.28
CA PRO A 117 -0.84 7.80 -10.55
C PRO A 117 -0.60 6.84 -11.72
N ARG A 118 -1.61 6.67 -12.58
CA ARG A 118 -1.53 5.76 -13.74
C ARG A 118 -0.47 6.18 -14.76
N LEU A 119 -0.10 7.45 -14.80
CA LEU A 119 1.05 7.95 -15.56
C LEU A 119 2.33 7.13 -15.29
N LEU A 120 2.48 6.60 -14.07
CA LEU A 120 3.65 5.80 -13.69
C LEU A 120 3.56 4.32 -14.07
N MET A 121 2.46 3.85 -14.69
CA MET A 121 2.28 2.42 -15.00
C MET A 121 3.41 1.87 -15.87
N ASP A 122 3.81 2.59 -16.92
CA ASP A 122 4.90 2.15 -17.79
C ASP A 122 6.23 2.11 -17.05
N ARG A 123 6.45 3.02 -16.08
CA ARG A 123 7.68 3.06 -15.29
C ARG A 123 7.81 1.85 -14.35
N PHE A 124 6.70 1.36 -13.81
CA PHE A 124 6.67 0.22 -12.89
C PHE A 124 6.59 -1.14 -13.60
N PHE A 125 5.83 -1.23 -14.68
CA PHE A 125 5.46 -2.51 -15.30
C PHE A 125 6.06 -2.73 -16.69
N SER A 126 6.72 -1.74 -17.29
CA SER A 126 7.44 -2.00 -18.54
C SER A 126 8.68 -2.85 -18.26
N PRO A 127 8.92 -3.89 -19.08
CA PRO A 127 10.20 -4.59 -19.08
C PRO A 127 11.31 -3.56 -19.24
N ASN A 128 12.25 -3.55 -18.30
CA ASN A 128 13.39 -2.66 -18.39
C ASN A 128 14.14 -3.01 -19.68
N LYS A 129 14.15 -2.12 -20.68
CA LYS A 129 14.79 -2.40 -21.99
C LYS A 129 16.28 -2.76 -21.85
N ASN A 130 16.90 -2.36 -20.74
CA ASN A 130 18.29 -2.70 -20.38
C ASN A 130 18.44 -4.04 -19.64
N ALA A 131 17.37 -4.64 -19.10
CA ALA A 131 17.42 -5.97 -18.48
C ALA A 131 17.43 -7.10 -19.51
N ALA A 132 16.91 -6.85 -20.72
CA ALA A 132 16.96 -7.81 -21.82
C ALA A 132 18.36 -8.01 -22.41
N ALA A 133 19.32 -7.11 -22.13
CA ALA A 133 20.69 -7.21 -22.62
C ALA A 133 21.59 -8.17 -21.81
N HIS A 134 21.13 -8.66 -20.65
CA HIS A 134 21.86 -9.62 -19.81
C HIS A 134 21.15 -10.97 -19.62
N ALA A 135 20.07 -11.24 -20.35
CA ALA A 135 19.51 -12.58 -20.42
C ALA A 135 20.42 -13.44 -21.32
N ALA A 136 21.38 -14.14 -20.71
CA ALA A 136 22.08 -15.22 -21.38
C ALA A 136 21.04 -16.24 -21.89
N PRO A 137 21.17 -16.78 -23.12
CA PRO A 137 20.23 -17.75 -23.64
C PRO A 137 20.17 -18.97 -22.72
N ALA A 138 18.96 -19.34 -22.29
CA ALA A 138 18.74 -20.52 -21.49
C ALA A 138 19.29 -21.76 -22.23
N PRO A 139 20.07 -22.64 -21.59
CA PRO A 139 20.50 -23.87 -22.21
C PRO A 139 19.27 -24.75 -22.51
N ALA A 140 19.26 -25.35 -23.70
CA ALA A 140 18.22 -26.27 -24.13
C ALA A 140 18.03 -27.41 -23.11
N PRO A 141 16.80 -27.91 -22.89
CA PRO A 141 16.55 -28.95 -21.91
C PRO A 141 17.30 -30.23 -22.30
N ALA A 142 18.22 -30.66 -21.45
CA ALA A 142 18.86 -31.97 -21.57
C ALA A 142 17.80 -33.05 -21.33
N ALA A 143 17.71 -34.00 -22.26
CA ALA A 143 16.82 -35.15 -22.15
C ALA A 143 17.17 -35.98 -20.91
N VAL A 144 16.21 -36.13 -20.00
CA VAL A 144 16.31 -37.00 -18.83
C VAL A 144 16.24 -38.46 -19.30
N PRO A 145 17.22 -39.34 -19.00
CA PRO A 145 17.09 -40.76 -19.31
C PRO A 145 16.05 -41.41 -18.39
N ALA A 146 15.17 -42.21 -18.98
CA ALA A 146 14.07 -42.90 -18.33
C ALA A 146 14.55 -43.89 -17.24
N VAL A 147 14.05 -43.71 -16.01
CA VAL A 147 14.21 -44.68 -14.92
C VAL A 147 13.21 -45.82 -15.11
N LYS A 148 13.72 -47.04 -15.19
CA LYS A 148 12.94 -48.29 -15.28
C LYS A 148 12.23 -48.58 -13.94
N LYS A 149 10.96 -48.95 -14.02
CA LYS A 149 10.12 -49.41 -12.88
C LYS A 149 10.64 -50.74 -12.31
N GLN A 150 10.68 -50.87 -10.99
CA GLN A 150 10.70 -52.16 -10.27
C GLN A 150 9.53 -52.24 -9.27
N PRO A 151 9.01 -53.46 -8.96
CA PRO A 151 7.76 -53.69 -8.24
C PRO A 151 7.88 -53.69 -6.70
N PRO A 152 6.76 -53.74 -5.95
CA PRO A 152 6.69 -53.43 -4.53
C PRO A 152 6.92 -54.65 -3.61
N THR A 153 7.49 -54.42 -2.42
CA THR A 153 7.50 -55.39 -1.32
C THR A 153 6.95 -54.77 -0.02
N GLU A 154 5.88 -55.40 0.45
CA GLU A 154 5.24 -55.53 1.76
C GLU A 154 5.61 -54.62 2.96
N THR A 155 4.57 -53.90 3.39
CA THR A 155 3.92 -53.94 4.72
C THR A 155 4.75 -54.26 5.96
N ILE A 156 4.97 -53.25 6.81
CA ILE A 156 5.02 -53.40 8.27
C ILE A 156 4.28 -52.22 8.92
N GLN A 157 3.20 -52.49 9.64
CA GLN A 157 2.70 -51.67 10.77
C GLN A 157 2.82 -52.53 12.07
N PRO A 158 2.52 -52.01 13.26
CA PRO A 158 3.31 -51.04 14.03
C PRO A 158 3.65 -51.60 15.44
N GLN A 159 4.77 -51.19 16.05
CA GLN A 159 5.04 -51.45 17.46
C GLN A 159 5.25 -50.15 18.24
N ALA A 160 4.47 -50.02 19.32
CA ALA A 160 4.54 -48.96 20.31
C ALA A 160 5.78 -49.11 21.23
N PRO A 161 6.31 -47.98 21.72
CA PRO A 161 6.92 -47.97 23.04
C PRO A 161 6.17 -47.11 24.06
N LYS A 162 6.29 -47.60 25.29
CA LYS A 162 5.67 -47.22 26.56
C LYS A 162 5.84 -45.76 26.98
N THR A 163 4.82 -45.36 27.73
CA THR A 163 4.67 -44.22 28.63
C THR A 163 5.90 -43.95 29.53
N GLU A 164 6.37 -42.70 29.52
CA GLU A 164 7.03 -42.07 30.67
C GLU A 164 6.32 -40.74 30.96
N GLN A 165 5.83 -40.64 32.19
CA GLN A 165 5.11 -39.49 32.72
C GLN A 165 6.10 -38.38 33.08
N LYS A 166 5.85 -37.15 32.62
CA LYS A 166 6.32 -35.94 33.29
C LYS A 166 5.16 -34.95 33.37
N GLN A 167 4.65 -34.80 34.58
CA GLN A 167 3.67 -33.78 34.96
C GLN A 167 4.36 -32.42 34.96
N ASP A 168 3.96 -31.54 34.05
CA ASP A 168 4.13 -30.09 34.24
C ASP A 168 2.73 -29.46 34.36
N GLN A 169 2.50 -28.93 35.55
CA GLN A 169 1.24 -28.40 36.04
C GLN A 169 1.12 -26.94 35.57
N LEU A 170 0.29 -26.68 34.55
CA LEU A 170 -0.08 -25.31 34.16
C LEU A 170 -1.22 -24.84 35.06
N GLN A 171 -0.88 -24.02 36.05
CA GLN A 171 -1.83 -23.24 36.84
C GLN A 171 -2.42 -22.10 36.00
N LEU A 172 -3.75 -22.00 35.99
CA LEU A 172 -4.48 -20.81 35.58
C LEU A 172 -4.41 -19.75 36.69
N PRO A 173 -4.16 -18.48 36.37
CA PRO A 173 -4.60 -17.38 37.21
C PRO A 173 -6.05 -16.99 36.89
N ASN A 174 -6.77 -16.84 37.99
CA ASN A 174 -8.18 -16.61 38.19
C ASN A 174 -8.70 -15.26 37.62
N LEU A 175 -9.89 -15.29 37.03
CA LEU A 175 -10.73 -14.12 36.80
C LEU A 175 -11.33 -13.66 38.14
N ALA A 176 -10.97 -12.47 38.60
CA ALA A 176 -11.68 -11.77 39.65
C ALA A 176 -12.22 -10.44 39.13
N SER A 177 -13.53 -10.30 39.32
CA SER A 177 -14.42 -9.19 39.02
C SER A 177 -13.97 -7.84 39.59
N ALA A 178 -14.11 -6.78 38.78
CA ALA A 178 -14.40 -5.44 39.28
C ALA A 178 -15.23 -4.67 38.25
N ALA A 179 -16.49 -4.43 38.59
CA ALA A 179 -17.40 -3.52 37.91
C ALA A 179 -17.09 -2.04 38.29
N PRO A 180 -17.62 -1.05 37.56
CA PRO A 180 -17.02 0.28 37.42
C PRO A 180 -17.53 1.27 38.47
N SER A 181 -16.66 2.24 38.82
CA SER A 181 -17.02 3.44 39.57
C SER A 181 -16.84 4.69 38.70
N THR A 182 -17.92 5.46 38.66
CA THR A 182 -18.15 6.75 38.01
C THR A 182 -17.41 7.93 38.67
N ALA A 183 -16.86 8.83 37.86
CA ALA A 183 -16.81 10.31 38.02
C ALA A 183 -15.96 10.87 36.85
N SER A 184 -16.51 11.52 35.83
CA SER A 184 -16.98 12.92 35.80
C SER A 184 -15.90 13.95 36.16
N SER A 185 -15.21 14.48 35.15
CA SER A 185 -14.81 15.90 35.10
C SER A 185 -14.66 16.38 33.67
N SER A 186 -15.71 17.08 33.24
CA SER A 186 -15.79 18.00 32.12
C SER A 186 -14.95 19.26 32.38
N SER A 187 -14.21 19.75 31.38
CA SER A 187 -14.11 21.21 31.12
C SER A 187 -13.39 21.54 29.81
N SER A 188 -14.19 21.93 28.82
CA SER A 188 -14.00 23.03 27.86
C SER A 188 -15.44 23.40 27.42
N PRO A 189 -15.78 24.60 26.92
CA PRO A 189 -14.96 25.70 26.43
C PRO A 189 -15.45 27.11 26.89
N SER A 190 -14.77 28.19 26.50
CA SER A 190 -15.30 29.57 26.31
C SER A 190 -14.14 30.43 25.77
N SER A 191 -14.10 30.80 24.50
CA SER A 191 -14.84 31.85 23.78
C SER A 191 -14.36 33.29 24.02
N SER A 192 -14.08 33.94 22.89
CA SER A 192 -14.19 35.38 22.62
C SER A 192 -12.95 36.26 22.82
N GLY A 193 -12.55 36.91 21.72
CA GLY A 193 -11.56 37.97 21.72
C GLY A 193 -11.14 38.41 20.32
N VAL A 194 -12.09 38.92 19.54
CA VAL A 194 -11.84 39.69 18.32
C VAL A 194 -11.10 40.98 18.69
N ALA A 195 -9.94 41.25 18.08
CA ALA A 195 -9.44 42.60 17.85
C ALA A 195 -8.33 42.59 16.78
N THR A 196 -8.71 43.04 15.58
CA THR A 196 -7.84 43.65 14.58
C THR A 196 -7.15 44.87 15.21
N PRO A 197 -5.89 45.14 14.86
CA PRO A 197 -5.67 46.41 14.17
C PRO A 197 -4.84 46.22 12.90
N THR A 198 -5.36 46.84 11.86
CA THR A 198 -4.65 47.28 10.66
C THR A 198 -3.39 48.04 11.07
N THR A 199 -2.23 47.50 10.68
CA THR A 199 -1.02 48.30 10.47
C THR A 199 -0.62 48.13 9.02
N GLU A 200 -0.98 49.15 8.25
CA GLU A 200 -0.40 49.47 6.96
C GLU A 200 1.10 49.74 7.19
N GLN A 201 1.95 48.84 6.72
CA GLN A 201 3.37 49.10 6.58
C GLN A 201 3.86 48.56 5.24
N GLU A 202 4.12 49.51 4.37
CA GLU A 202 4.69 49.41 3.04
C GLU A 202 6.17 49.00 3.13
N ALA A 203 6.51 47.89 2.47
CA ALA A 203 7.77 47.43 1.86
C ALA A 203 9.13 47.62 2.58
N PRO A 204 10.06 46.65 2.44
CA PRO A 204 10.88 46.63 1.22
C PRO A 204 10.84 45.28 0.52
N GLY A 205 10.84 45.33 -0.81
CA GLY A 205 10.70 44.19 -1.71
C GLY A 205 11.67 43.04 -1.43
N ALA A 206 11.10 41.84 -1.36
CA ALA A 206 11.77 40.66 -1.87
C ALA A 206 11.33 40.52 -3.33
N ASP A 207 12.28 40.46 -4.24
CA ASP A 207 12.08 40.15 -5.65
C ASP A 207 11.25 38.86 -5.78
N ALA A 208 9.94 39.02 -5.93
CA ALA A 208 9.16 38.13 -6.75
C ALA A 208 9.51 38.48 -8.21
N SER A 209 10.77 38.24 -8.58
CA SER A 209 11.10 38.09 -9.99
C SER A 209 10.21 36.94 -10.45
N ALA A 210 9.15 37.29 -11.16
CA ALA A 210 8.30 36.31 -11.80
C ALA A 210 9.25 35.41 -12.56
N VAL A 211 9.40 34.16 -12.10
CA VAL A 211 10.31 33.20 -12.70
C VAL A 211 9.71 32.91 -14.08
N THR A 212 10.00 33.74 -15.07
CA THR A 212 9.46 33.62 -16.41
C THR A 212 10.41 32.75 -17.20
N GLY A 213 9.95 31.55 -17.60
CA GLY A 213 10.76 30.61 -18.35
C GLY A 213 10.43 29.16 -18.00
N VAL A 214 11.37 28.26 -18.27
CA VAL A 214 11.26 26.84 -17.94
C VAL A 214 11.12 26.63 -16.43
N ALA A 215 11.86 27.39 -15.62
CA ALA A 215 11.80 27.30 -14.16
C ALA A 215 10.40 27.66 -13.61
N GLY A 216 9.74 28.70 -14.12
CA GLY A 216 8.39 29.07 -13.67
C GLY A 216 7.34 28.02 -13.98
N LYS A 217 7.36 27.48 -15.20
CA LYS A 217 6.47 26.38 -15.59
C LYS A 217 6.71 25.12 -14.77
N CYS A 218 7.97 24.84 -14.41
CA CYS A 218 8.30 23.73 -13.51
C CYS A 218 7.72 23.97 -12.10
N LEU A 219 7.82 25.20 -11.57
CA LEU A 219 7.22 25.57 -10.28
C LEU A 219 5.69 25.47 -10.30
N GLU A 220 5.04 25.91 -11.38
CA GLU A 220 3.59 25.75 -11.57
C GLU A 220 3.19 24.27 -11.59
N LEU A 221 3.96 23.42 -12.27
CA LEU A 221 3.73 21.99 -12.31
C LEU A 221 3.89 21.36 -10.92
N ILE A 222 4.95 21.70 -10.19
CA ILE A 222 5.18 21.22 -8.82
C ILE A 222 4.03 21.67 -7.91
N ALA A 223 3.62 22.94 -7.97
CA ALA A 223 2.49 23.48 -7.20
C ALA A 223 1.19 22.70 -7.46
N ASN A 224 0.90 22.38 -8.72
CA ASN A 224 -0.29 21.61 -9.09
C ASN A 224 -0.27 20.18 -8.53
N GLU A 225 0.90 19.53 -8.50
CA GLU A 225 1.02 18.15 -8.01
C GLU A 225 1.08 18.04 -6.48
N THR A 226 1.71 19.01 -5.81
CA THR A 226 1.73 19.06 -4.33
C THR A 226 0.46 19.66 -3.74
N GLY A 227 -0.34 20.35 -4.56
CA GLY A 227 -1.53 21.07 -4.10
C GLY A 227 -1.20 22.35 -3.33
N LEU A 228 0.05 22.82 -3.39
CA LEU A 228 0.52 24.04 -2.74
C LEU A 228 0.45 25.22 -3.69
N GLY A 229 0.30 26.44 -3.17
CA GLY A 229 0.42 27.64 -4.00
C GLY A 229 1.87 27.87 -4.45
N VAL A 230 2.08 28.45 -5.63
CA VAL A 230 3.44 28.81 -6.11
C VAL A 230 4.17 29.71 -5.11
N ALA A 231 3.44 30.55 -4.37
CA ALA A 231 3.99 31.39 -3.31
C ALA A 231 4.53 30.61 -2.09
N GLU A 232 4.09 29.37 -1.89
CA GLU A 232 4.58 28.48 -0.82
C GLU A 232 5.86 27.72 -1.22
N LEU A 233 6.22 27.74 -2.50
CA LEU A 233 7.46 27.15 -3.02
C LEU A 233 8.63 28.13 -2.87
N THR A 234 9.01 28.42 -1.62
CA THR A 234 10.14 29.31 -1.33
C THR A 234 11.47 28.65 -1.69
N ALA A 235 12.48 29.45 -2.05
CA ALA A 235 13.77 28.94 -2.53
C ALA A 235 14.49 28.03 -1.52
N ASP A 236 14.26 28.21 -0.23
CA ASP A 236 14.84 27.43 0.87
C ASP A 236 14.02 26.19 1.27
N ALA A 237 12.79 26.05 0.77
CA ALA A 237 11.94 24.91 1.08
C ALA A 237 12.50 23.62 0.48
N THR A 238 12.55 22.56 1.29
CA THR A 238 13.01 21.25 0.81
C THR A 238 11.86 20.47 0.18
N PHE A 239 12.15 19.71 -0.87
CA PHE A 239 11.16 18.87 -1.55
C PHE A 239 10.48 17.87 -0.62
N VAL A 240 11.20 17.33 0.37
CA VAL A 240 10.64 16.42 1.39
C VAL A 240 9.58 17.11 2.25
N GLN A 241 9.82 18.37 2.66
CA GLN A 241 8.84 19.14 3.44
C GLN A 241 7.60 19.50 2.61
N LEU A 242 7.76 19.67 1.31
CA LEU A 242 6.69 19.98 0.36
C LEU A 242 5.92 18.72 -0.09
N GLY A 243 6.22 17.54 0.48
CA GLY A 243 5.54 16.28 0.14
C GLY A 243 6.03 15.64 -1.17
N VAL A 244 7.14 16.12 -1.74
CA VAL A 244 7.79 15.50 -2.89
C VAL A 244 8.65 14.33 -2.41
N ASP A 245 8.02 13.17 -2.29
CA ASP A 245 8.66 11.90 -1.93
C ASP A 245 9.22 11.16 -3.17
N SER A 246 9.69 9.92 -2.98
CA SER A 246 10.20 9.09 -4.07
C SER A 246 9.17 8.80 -5.16
N LEU A 247 7.87 8.75 -4.83
CA LEU A 247 6.80 8.55 -5.81
C LEU A 247 6.48 9.86 -6.53
N MET A 248 6.32 10.94 -5.78
CA MET A 248 6.02 12.26 -6.33
C MET A 248 7.16 12.75 -7.25
N SER A 249 8.42 12.51 -6.90
CA SER A 249 9.55 12.80 -7.78
C SER A 249 9.50 12.02 -9.11
N LEU A 250 9.00 10.78 -9.11
CA LEU A 250 8.73 10.04 -10.35
C LEU A 250 7.60 10.69 -11.16
N VAL A 251 6.52 11.13 -10.49
CA VAL A 251 5.38 11.82 -11.14
C VAL A 251 5.85 13.11 -11.81
N LEU A 252 6.59 13.94 -11.08
CA LEU A 252 7.13 15.20 -11.57
C LEU A 252 8.06 14.98 -12.76
N SER A 253 8.97 14.02 -12.69
CA SER A 253 9.83 13.65 -13.83
C SER A 253 9.05 13.26 -15.07
N GLU A 254 8.00 12.45 -14.91
CA GLU A 254 7.16 12.02 -16.03
C GLU A 254 6.32 13.15 -16.64
N LYS A 255 5.82 14.07 -15.81
CA LYS A 255 5.09 15.25 -16.27
C LYS A 255 6.01 16.28 -16.93
N LEU A 256 7.19 16.53 -16.38
CA LEU A 256 8.20 17.40 -17.01
C LEU A 256 8.59 16.89 -18.39
N ARG A 257 8.73 15.57 -18.55
CA ARG A 257 8.98 14.95 -19.85
C ARG A 257 7.81 15.11 -20.81
N SER A 258 6.59 14.79 -20.36
CA SER A 258 5.42 14.72 -21.25
C SER A 258 4.81 16.08 -21.59
N GLU A 259 4.80 17.02 -20.64
CA GLU A 259 4.19 18.35 -20.80
C GLU A 259 5.21 19.39 -21.29
N MET A 260 6.47 19.28 -20.87
CA MET A 260 7.52 20.27 -21.18
C MET A 260 8.62 19.75 -22.09
N GLY A 261 8.67 18.44 -22.38
CA GLY A 261 9.75 17.83 -23.16
C GLY A 261 11.08 17.73 -22.42
N LEU A 262 11.09 17.94 -21.09
CA LEU A 262 12.30 17.95 -20.28
C LEU A 262 12.57 16.58 -19.66
N GLU A 263 13.64 15.92 -20.10
CA GLU A 263 14.04 14.62 -19.55
C GLU A 263 14.85 14.79 -18.25
N ILE A 264 14.15 14.98 -17.15
CA ILE A 264 14.74 15.11 -15.81
C ILE A 264 14.57 13.80 -15.03
N LYS A 265 15.67 13.22 -14.55
CA LYS A 265 15.63 12.03 -13.69
C LYS A 265 15.10 12.37 -12.30
N SER A 266 14.31 11.47 -11.70
CA SER A 266 13.76 11.68 -10.36
C SER A 266 14.83 11.79 -9.27
N SER A 267 16.05 11.28 -9.51
CA SER A 267 17.19 11.46 -8.62
C SER A 267 17.65 12.92 -8.52
N LEU A 268 17.30 13.77 -9.48
CA LEU A 268 17.66 15.20 -9.43
C LEU A 268 17.05 15.87 -8.20
N PHE A 269 15.85 15.47 -7.75
CA PHE A 269 15.24 15.99 -6.52
C PHE A 269 16.00 15.59 -5.23
N LEU A 270 16.95 14.66 -5.31
CA LEU A 270 17.87 14.32 -4.22
C LEU A 270 19.18 15.12 -4.31
N GLU A 271 19.61 15.45 -5.53
CA GLU A 271 20.82 16.23 -5.81
C GLU A 271 20.58 17.73 -5.63
N CYS A 272 19.37 18.19 -5.95
CA CYS A 272 18.81 19.51 -5.74
C CYS A 272 17.71 19.41 -4.67
N PRO A 273 18.06 19.41 -3.37
CA PRO A 273 17.08 19.15 -2.30
C PRO A 273 16.09 20.31 -2.08
N THR A 274 16.42 21.53 -2.51
CA THR A 274 15.56 22.71 -2.35
C THR A 274 14.97 23.19 -3.67
N VAL A 275 13.87 23.96 -3.58
CA VAL A 275 13.27 24.64 -4.73
C VAL A 275 14.30 25.54 -5.42
N GLY A 276 15.11 26.26 -4.65
CA GLY A 276 16.17 27.14 -5.16
C GLY A 276 17.20 26.37 -5.99
N ASP A 277 17.69 25.24 -5.47
CA ASP A 277 18.66 24.39 -6.18
C ASP A 277 18.10 23.91 -7.53
N LEU A 278 16.84 23.49 -7.55
CA LEU A 278 16.19 23.06 -8.79
C LEU A 278 16.03 24.22 -9.78
N THR A 279 15.57 25.39 -9.32
CA THR A 279 15.42 26.57 -10.19
C THR A 279 16.76 27.01 -10.80
N GLY A 280 17.83 27.04 -10.00
CA GLY A 280 19.17 27.36 -10.50
C GLY A 280 19.69 26.33 -11.49
N TRP A 281 19.43 25.04 -11.24
CA TRP A 281 19.77 23.98 -12.18
C TRP A 281 19.01 24.12 -13.51
N LEU A 282 17.71 24.43 -13.46
CA LEU A 282 16.89 24.63 -14.65
C LEU A 282 17.36 25.83 -15.48
N GLU A 283 17.68 26.95 -14.84
CA GLU A 283 18.20 28.14 -15.53
C GLU A 283 19.57 27.91 -16.17
N GLN A 284 20.38 27.01 -15.59
CA GLN A 284 21.72 26.73 -16.10
C GLN A 284 21.72 25.70 -17.25
N TYR A 285 20.79 24.73 -17.25
CA TYR A 285 20.85 23.56 -18.12
C TYR A 285 19.66 23.36 -19.06
N CYS A 286 18.60 24.18 -18.96
CA CYS A 286 17.39 24.07 -19.78
C CYS A 286 17.06 25.38 -20.52
#